data_AF-A0A1V0GXW9-F1
#
_entry.id   AF-A0A1V0GXW9-F1
#
_cell.length_a   1.000
_cell.length_b   1.000
_cell.length_c   1.000
_cell.angle_alpha   90.00
_cell.angle_beta   90.00
_cell.angle_gamma   90.00
#
_symmetry.space_group_name_H-M   'P 1'
#
loop_
_entity.id
_entity.type
_entity.pdbx_description
1 polymer ?
#
loop_
_entity_poly.entity_id
_entity_poly.type
_entity_poly.pdbx_seq_one_letter_code
_entity_poly.pdbx_strand_id
1 'polypeptide(L)'
;MAHFFTADTHFADDPVRRFFERPFASSAAMDAAMMARAGVVGAEDDLWIIGDFAACENDAGRMAAQAAFAALPGRKHLVRGNHDPDWLVHTLPWASVHDLVELAIGDSRFVLCHYPLVTWNGARAGVVQLFGHVHTRWRGAEGQVNVGVDQWDFTPITPDQAELEALMLPPSNLRRMAEGAE
;
A
#
# COMPACT_ATOMS: atom_id res chain seq x y z
N MET A 1 -5.39 -13.35 -13.93
CA MET A 1 -4.35 -12.77 -13.05
C MET A 1 -5.11 -12.03 -11.97
N ALA A 2 -4.82 -12.32 -10.71
CA ALA A 2 -5.43 -11.61 -9.60
C ALA A 2 -4.63 -10.35 -9.28
N HIS A 3 -5.25 -9.43 -8.55
CA HIS A 3 -4.61 -8.22 -8.06
C HIS A 3 -4.58 -8.25 -6.54
N PHE A 4 -3.50 -7.72 -5.97
CA PHE A 4 -3.34 -7.54 -4.55
C PHE A 4 -2.77 -6.15 -4.24
N PHE A 5 -3.12 -5.62 -3.07
CA PHE A 5 -2.72 -4.30 -2.60
C PHE A 5 -2.02 -4.39 -1.25
N THR A 6 -0.99 -3.58 -1.07
CA THR A 6 -0.33 -3.34 0.22
C THR A 6 0.30 -1.95 0.21
N ALA A 7 0.68 -1.42 1.36
CA ALA A 7 1.41 -0.16 1.49
C ALA A 7 2.27 -0.16 2.73
N ASP A 8 3.24 0.76 2.80
CA ASP A 8 4.03 1.03 4.00
C ASP A 8 4.78 -0.22 4.49
N THR A 9 5.30 -1.05 3.58
CA THR A 9 5.99 -2.29 3.96
C THR A 9 7.22 -1.99 4.80
N HIS A 10 7.96 -0.92 4.47
CA HIS A 10 9.12 -0.47 5.23
C HIS A 10 10.11 -1.62 5.54
N PHE A 11 10.46 -2.42 4.54
CA PHE A 11 11.47 -3.46 4.70
C PHE A 11 12.78 -2.88 5.22
N ALA A 12 13.43 -3.60 6.15
CA ALA A 12 14.64 -3.19 6.86
C ALA A 12 14.52 -1.93 7.74
N ASP A 13 13.32 -1.44 8.05
CA ASP A 13 13.10 -0.22 8.84
C ASP A 13 12.75 -0.52 10.31
N ASP A 14 13.77 -0.69 11.15
CA ASP A 14 13.57 -0.88 12.60
C ASP A 14 13.00 0.36 13.32
N PRO A 15 13.35 1.62 12.94
CA PRO A 15 12.70 2.81 13.47
C PRO A 15 11.17 2.82 13.29
N VAL A 16 10.66 2.56 12.08
CA VAL A 16 9.21 2.50 11.82
C VAL A 16 8.54 1.41 12.63
N ARG A 17 9.16 0.22 12.71
CA ARG A 17 8.68 -0.88 13.57
C ARG A 17 8.46 -0.42 15.00
N ARG A 18 9.39 0.33 15.59
CA ARG A 18 9.27 0.83 16.97
C ARG A 18 8.24 1.94 17.08
N PHE A 19 8.24 2.89 16.15
CA PHE A 19 7.40 4.10 16.23
C PHE A 19 5.91 3.77 16.11
N PHE A 20 5.53 2.84 15.24
CA PHE A 20 4.14 2.37 15.11
C PHE A 20 3.84 1.10 15.91
N GLU A 21 4.74 0.71 16.82
CA GLU A 21 4.57 -0.43 17.72
C GLU A 21 4.24 -1.75 16.98
N ARG A 22 4.83 -1.93 15.79
CA ARG A 22 4.65 -3.16 15.01
C ARG A 22 5.08 -4.37 15.85
N PRO A 23 4.28 -5.44 15.91
CA PRO A 23 4.39 -6.51 16.92
C PRO A 23 5.50 -7.53 16.60
N PHE A 24 6.70 -7.07 16.25
CA PHE A 24 7.84 -7.90 15.91
C PHE A 24 9.04 -7.54 16.78
N ALA A 25 9.84 -8.55 17.14
CA ALA A 25 11.01 -8.36 17.99
C ALA A 25 12.14 -7.57 17.30
N SER A 26 12.19 -7.58 15.97
CA SER A 26 13.21 -6.89 15.16
C SER A 26 12.66 -6.62 13.75
N SER A 27 13.30 -5.72 13.00
CA SER A 27 13.02 -5.51 11.57
C SER A 27 13.17 -6.81 10.76
N ALA A 28 14.19 -7.62 11.02
CA ALA A 28 14.36 -8.91 10.33
C ALA A 28 13.19 -9.87 10.58
N ALA A 29 12.65 -9.91 11.80
CA ALA A 29 11.47 -10.72 12.11
C ALA A 29 10.18 -10.19 11.45
N MET A 30 10.04 -8.86 11.37
CA MET A 30 8.97 -8.19 10.64
C MET A 30 9.01 -8.53 9.14
N ASP A 31 10.18 -8.36 8.52
CA ASP A 31 10.40 -8.62 7.11
C ASP A 31 10.09 -10.08 6.77
N ALA A 32 10.58 -11.03 7.56
CA ALA A 32 10.30 -12.46 7.37
C ALA A 32 8.80 -12.79 7.49
N ALA A 33 8.09 -12.17 8.43
CA ALA A 33 6.66 -12.37 8.60
C ALA A 33 5.86 -11.80 7.41
N MET A 34 6.21 -10.60 6.94
CA MET A 34 5.61 -9.99 5.75
C MET A 34 5.84 -10.85 4.50
N MET A 35 7.04 -11.40 4.32
CA MET A 35 7.34 -12.31 3.22
C MET A 35 6.49 -13.58 3.27
N ALA A 36 6.35 -14.19 4.44
CA ALA A 36 5.52 -15.38 4.60
C ALA A 36 4.04 -15.09 4.30
N ARG A 37 3.53 -13.95 4.79
CA ARG A 37 2.14 -13.52 4.57
C ARG A 37 1.86 -13.12 3.13
N ALA A 38 2.86 -12.60 2.41
CA ALA A 38 2.76 -12.32 0.99
C ALA A 38 2.55 -13.60 0.13
N GLY A 39 2.70 -14.80 0.70
CA GLY A 39 2.42 -16.08 0.02
C GLY A 39 0.98 -16.27 -0.45
N VAL A 40 0.05 -15.38 -0.09
CA VAL A 40 -1.31 -15.32 -0.67
C VAL A 40 -1.31 -14.84 -2.12
N VAL A 41 -0.23 -14.18 -2.57
CA VAL A 41 -0.07 -13.66 -3.93
C VAL A 41 0.63 -14.70 -4.79
N GLY A 42 0.03 -15.07 -5.93
CA GLY A 42 0.63 -15.97 -6.89
C GLY A 42 1.77 -15.32 -7.69
N ALA A 43 2.63 -16.12 -8.30
CA ALA A 43 3.79 -15.64 -9.06
C ALA A 43 3.39 -14.73 -10.26
N GLU A 44 2.23 -14.98 -10.86
CA GLU A 44 1.70 -14.25 -12.02
C GLU A 44 0.68 -13.17 -11.64
N ASP A 45 0.39 -12.98 -10.36
CA ASP A 45 -0.54 -11.96 -9.89
C ASP A 45 0.16 -10.59 -9.82
N ASP A 46 -0.62 -9.51 -9.95
CA ASP A 46 -0.09 -8.16 -9.80
C ASP A 46 -0.18 -7.71 -8.34
N LEU A 47 0.96 -7.39 -7.74
CA LEU A 47 1.08 -6.81 -6.41
C LEU A 47 1.35 -5.31 -6.51
N TRP A 48 0.37 -4.52 -6.11
CA TRP A 48 0.46 -3.07 -6.04
C TRP A 48 0.94 -2.65 -4.64
N ILE A 49 2.10 -2.01 -4.61
CA ILE A 49 2.73 -1.48 -3.40
C ILE A 49 2.51 0.04 -3.40
N ILE A 50 1.64 0.52 -2.52
CA ILE A 50 1.24 1.93 -2.43
C ILE A 50 2.14 2.70 -1.47
N GLY A 51 3.42 2.74 -1.84
CA GLY A 51 4.45 3.58 -1.28
C GLY A 51 5.18 2.99 -0.09
N ASP A 52 6.32 3.62 0.20
CA ASP A 52 7.19 3.38 1.35
C ASP A 52 7.63 1.90 1.46
N PHE A 53 8.29 1.44 0.40
CA PHE A 53 8.62 0.02 0.23
C PHE A 53 9.69 -0.45 1.23
N ALA A 54 10.81 0.27 1.35
CA ALA A 54 11.97 -0.16 2.13
C ALA A 54 12.87 1.00 2.57
N ALA A 55 13.54 0.85 3.72
CA ALA A 55 14.58 1.77 4.20
C ALA A 55 15.86 1.67 3.33
N CYS A 56 16.19 2.74 2.60
CA CYS A 56 17.24 2.75 1.57
C CYS A 56 18.34 3.81 1.79
N GLU A 57 18.44 4.36 3.00
CA GLU A 57 19.35 5.47 3.34
C GLU A 57 20.83 5.09 3.23
N ASN A 58 21.17 3.80 3.40
CA ASN A 58 22.53 3.28 3.34
C ASN A 58 22.62 2.02 2.45
N ASP A 59 23.84 1.56 2.17
CA ASP A 59 24.08 0.40 1.30
C ASP A 59 23.44 -0.90 1.83
N ALA A 60 23.45 -1.11 3.15
CA ALA A 60 22.83 -2.29 3.74
C ALA A 60 21.30 -2.29 3.54
N GLY A 61 20.66 -1.13 3.72
CA GLY A 61 19.24 -0.94 3.43
C GLY A 61 18.90 -1.17 1.96
N ARG A 62 19.72 -0.64 1.04
CA ARG A 62 19.59 -0.90 -0.40
C ARG A 62 19.69 -2.38 -0.76
N MET A 63 20.66 -3.09 -0.18
CA MET A 63 20.80 -4.54 -0.36
C MET A 63 19.59 -5.30 0.18
N ALA A 64 19.06 -4.89 1.34
CA ALA A 64 17.87 -5.49 1.92
C ALA A 64 16.63 -5.23 1.06
N ALA A 65 16.47 -4.02 0.50
CA ALA A 65 15.39 -3.68 -0.42
C ALA A 65 15.45 -4.54 -1.71
N GLN A 66 16.64 -4.74 -2.27
CA GLN A 66 16.82 -5.63 -3.43
C GLN A 66 16.47 -7.08 -3.09
N ALA A 67 16.92 -7.58 -1.93
CA ALA A 67 16.60 -8.93 -1.48
C ALA A 67 15.08 -9.10 -1.25
N ALA A 68 14.44 -8.10 -0.62
CA ALA A 68 13.00 -8.10 -0.39
C ALA A 68 12.21 -8.09 -1.71
N PHE A 69 12.62 -7.23 -2.66
CA PHE A 69 11.99 -7.19 -3.98
C PHE A 69 12.11 -8.53 -4.72
N ALA A 70 13.28 -9.17 -4.67
CA ALA A 70 13.49 -10.45 -5.31
C ALA A 70 12.69 -11.59 -4.66
N ALA A 71 12.50 -11.54 -3.35
CA ALA A 71 11.79 -12.57 -2.59
C ALA A 71 10.27 -12.44 -2.62
N LEU A 72 9.73 -11.22 -2.71
CA LEU A 72 8.28 -11.02 -2.79
C LEU A 72 7.72 -11.71 -4.04
N PRO A 73 6.55 -12.37 -3.94
CA PRO A 73 5.87 -12.93 -5.11
C PRO A 73 5.23 -11.85 -5.99
N GLY A 74 4.70 -12.29 -7.13
CA GLY A 74 3.94 -11.46 -8.06
C GLY A 74 4.76 -10.48 -8.89
N ARG A 75 4.08 -9.87 -9.84
CA ARG A 75 4.51 -8.73 -10.66
C ARG A 75 4.30 -7.47 -9.85
N LYS A 76 5.38 -6.74 -9.55
CA LYS A 76 5.36 -5.67 -8.55
C LYS A 76 5.20 -4.32 -9.21
N HIS A 77 4.19 -3.57 -8.80
CA HIS A 77 3.91 -2.21 -9.23
C HIS A 77 4.08 -1.26 -8.06
N LEU A 78 4.77 -0.14 -8.26
CA LEU A 78 4.95 0.88 -7.23
C LEU A 78 4.03 2.08 -7.50
N VAL A 79 3.32 2.52 -6.46
CA VAL A 79 2.75 3.87 -6.38
C VAL A 79 3.56 4.62 -5.34
N ARG A 80 4.40 5.55 -5.79
CA ARG A 80 5.53 6.11 -5.04
C ARG A 80 5.07 6.83 -3.76
N GLY A 81 5.70 6.49 -2.64
CA GLY A 81 5.61 7.19 -1.37
C GLY A 81 6.78 8.15 -1.12
N ASN A 82 6.74 8.90 -0.02
CA ASN A 82 7.81 9.86 0.32
C ASN A 82 9.12 9.19 0.75
N HIS A 83 9.08 7.94 1.22
CA HIS A 83 10.27 7.17 1.59
C HIS A 83 10.81 6.32 0.45
N ASP A 84 10.31 6.49 -0.78
CA ASP A 84 10.82 5.83 -1.98
C ASP A 84 11.79 6.76 -2.75
N PRO A 85 13.11 6.67 -2.52
CA PRO A 85 14.08 7.50 -3.22
C PRO A 85 14.21 7.11 -4.70
N ASP A 86 14.73 8.04 -5.52
CA ASP A 86 14.94 7.80 -6.96
C ASP A 86 15.76 6.53 -7.25
N TRP A 87 16.73 6.22 -6.38
CA TRP A 87 17.49 4.98 -6.50
C TRP A 87 16.58 3.75 -6.51
N LEU A 88 15.62 3.66 -5.58
CA LEU A 88 14.71 2.51 -5.46
C LEU A 88 13.77 2.43 -6.66
N VAL A 89 13.26 3.59 -7.09
CA VAL A 89 12.35 3.74 -8.23
C VAL A 89 13.03 3.31 -9.54
N HIS A 90 14.29 3.67 -9.74
CA HIS A 90 14.99 3.43 -11.01
C HIS A 90 15.82 2.13 -11.05
N THR A 91 16.18 1.57 -9.89
CA THR A 91 17.08 0.40 -9.83
C THR A 91 16.33 -0.93 -9.72
N LEU A 92 15.22 -0.95 -8.97
CA LEU A 92 14.45 -2.18 -8.82
C LEU A 92 13.59 -2.43 -10.07
N PRO A 93 13.45 -3.69 -10.52
CA PRO A 93 12.76 -4.01 -11.77
C PRO A 93 11.23 -4.03 -11.59
N TRP A 94 10.65 -2.88 -11.24
CA TRP A 94 9.20 -2.68 -11.16
C TRP A 94 8.51 -2.94 -12.50
N ALA A 95 7.35 -3.59 -12.48
CA ALA A 95 6.50 -3.73 -13.66
C ALA A 95 5.94 -2.37 -14.12
N SER A 96 5.68 -1.47 -13.18
CA SER A 96 5.42 -0.05 -13.44
C SER A 96 5.64 0.79 -12.18
N VAL A 97 5.87 2.09 -12.36
CA VAL A 97 5.94 3.07 -11.28
C VAL A 97 5.02 4.26 -11.59
N HIS A 98 4.28 4.72 -10.60
CA HIS A 98 3.33 5.83 -10.70
C HIS A 98 3.41 6.72 -9.45
N ASP A 99 2.99 7.98 -9.54
CA ASP A 99 2.70 8.81 -8.35
C ASP A 99 1.21 8.68 -7.95
N LEU A 100 0.33 8.47 -8.94
CA LEU A 100 -1.09 8.18 -8.80
C LEU A 100 -1.51 7.32 -10.00
N VAL A 101 -2.34 6.30 -9.78
CA VAL A 101 -2.84 5.45 -10.86
C VAL A 101 -4.31 5.11 -10.69
N GLU A 102 -5.05 5.10 -11.79
CA GLU A 102 -6.43 4.64 -11.85
C GLU A 102 -6.48 3.22 -12.44
N LEU A 103 -7.17 2.31 -11.76
CA LEU A 103 -7.28 0.90 -12.15
C LEU A 103 -8.74 0.50 -12.32
N ALA A 104 -9.00 -0.32 -13.32
CA ALA A 104 -10.27 -1.03 -13.49
C ALA A 104 -10.01 -2.53 -13.35
N ILE A 105 -10.68 -3.16 -12.38
CA ILE A 105 -10.53 -4.59 -12.07
C ILE A 105 -11.92 -5.19 -11.99
N GLY A 106 -12.30 -5.95 -13.02
CA GLY A 106 -13.69 -6.36 -13.19
C GLY A 106 -14.60 -5.14 -13.35
N ASP A 107 -15.66 -5.08 -12.55
CA ASP A 107 -16.59 -3.94 -12.51
C ASP A 107 -16.15 -2.83 -11.52
N SER A 108 -15.16 -3.12 -10.67
CA SER A 108 -14.67 -2.21 -9.64
C SER A 108 -13.59 -1.28 -10.21
N ARG A 109 -13.57 -0.04 -9.71
CA ARG A 109 -12.59 0.98 -10.11
C ARG A 109 -11.89 1.53 -8.88
N PHE A 110 -10.59 1.76 -9.01
CA PHE A 110 -9.73 2.19 -7.92
C PHE A 110 -8.87 3.39 -8.31
N VAL A 111 -8.63 4.30 -7.37
CA VAL A 111 -7.56 5.31 -7.46
C VAL A 111 -6.54 4.99 -6.38
N LEU A 112 -5.30 4.70 -6.78
CA LEU A 112 -4.21 4.41 -5.87
C LEU A 112 -3.34 5.66 -5.76
N CYS A 113 -3.11 6.10 -4.53
CA CYS A 113 -2.16 7.16 -4.19
C CYS A 113 -1.64 6.87 -2.78
N HIS A 114 -0.33 7.00 -2.56
CA HIS A 114 0.22 6.77 -1.23
C HIS A 114 -0.44 7.67 -0.17
N TYR A 115 -0.73 8.91 -0.54
CA TYR A 115 -1.41 9.85 0.34
C TYR A 115 -2.94 9.65 0.34
N PRO A 116 -3.60 9.73 1.51
CA PRO A 116 -5.04 9.84 1.55
C PRO A 116 -5.51 11.11 0.84
N LEU A 117 -6.34 10.95 -0.18
CA LEU A 117 -6.91 12.07 -0.91
C LEU A 117 -8.22 12.54 -0.27
N VAL A 118 -8.47 13.85 -0.30
CA VAL A 118 -9.76 14.41 0.12
C VAL A 118 -10.85 14.11 -0.92
N THR A 119 -10.50 14.16 -2.20
CA THR A 119 -11.34 13.80 -3.36
C THR A 119 -10.46 13.18 -4.44
N TRP A 120 -11.06 12.41 -5.34
CA TRP A 120 -10.42 11.75 -6.46
C TRP A 120 -11.42 11.58 -7.61
N ASN A 121 -10.90 11.24 -8.80
CA ASN A 121 -11.74 11.01 -9.97
C ASN A 121 -12.75 9.89 -9.71
N GLY A 122 -14.04 10.21 -9.83
CA GLY A 122 -15.12 9.26 -9.58
C GLY A 122 -15.44 8.98 -8.11
N ALA A 123 -15.00 9.82 -7.16
CA ALA A 123 -15.31 9.66 -5.73
C ALA A 123 -16.83 9.56 -5.43
N ARG A 124 -17.69 10.21 -6.21
CA ARG A 124 -19.17 10.09 -6.12
C ARG A 124 -19.77 8.98 -6.97
N ALA A 125 -18.95 8.33 -7.80
CA ALA A 125 -19.35 7.31 -8.76
C ALA A 125 -18.88 5.90 -8.35
N GLY A 126 -18.65 5.71 -7.04
CA GLY A 126 -18.25 4.43 -6.47
C GLY A 126 -16.79 4.01 -6.72
N VAL A 127 -15.93 4.90 -7.23
CA VAL A 127 -14.50 4.60 -7.36
C VAL A 127 -13.87 4.61 -5.97
N VAL A 128 -13.14 3.56 -5.60
CA VAL A 128 -12.54 3.41 -4.27
C VAL A 128 -11.12 3.98 -4.26
N GLN A 129 -10.79 4.80 -3.27
CA GLN A 129 -9.41 5.30 -3.11
C GLN A 129 -8.62 4.40 -2.15
N LEU A 130 -7.46 3.92 -2.60
CA LEU A 130 -6.54 3.10 -1.80
C LEU A 130 -5.30 3.92 -1.45
N PHE A 131 -4.92 3.89 -0.18
CA PHE A 131 -3.79 4.69 0.34
C PHE A 131 -2.99 3.99 1.45
N GLY A 132 -1.84 4.57 1.79
CA GLY A 132 -0.99 4.16 2.92
C GLY A 132 -0.67 5.36 3.81
N HIS A 133 0.61 5.61 4.07
CA HIS A 133 1.19 6.83 4.66
C HIS A 133 0.87 7.11 6.14
N VAL A 134 -0.38 6.90 6.55
CA VAL A 134 -0.89 7.27 7.87
C VAL A 134 -0.83 6.11 8.87
N HIS A 135 -0.37 4.93 8.45
CA HIS A 135 -0.18 3.75 9.30
C HIS A 135 -1.41 3.44 10.18
N THR A 136 -1.21 3.31 11.49
CA THR A 136 -2.26 3.01 12.48
C THR A 136 -3.20 4.18 12.76
N ARG A 137 -2.90 5.40 12.29
CA ARG A 137 -3.63 6.61 12.67
C ARG A 137 -5.01 6.72 12.05
N TRP A 138 -5.21 6.15 10.87
CA TRP A 138 -6.50 6.23 10.19
C TRP A 138 -6.74 5.04 9.25
N ARG A 139 -7.91 4.42 9.40
CA ARG A 139 -8.37 3.29 8.58
C ARG A 139 -8.90 3.72 7.21
N GLY A 140 -9.48 4.92 7.13
CA GLY A 140 -10.22 5.41 5.96
C GLY A 140 -11.63 5.89 6.31
N ALA A 141 -12.43 6.04 5.28
CA ALA A 141 -13.82 6.49 5.33
C ALA A 141 -14.60 5.82 4.19
N GLU A 142 -15.92 5.92 4.18
CA GLU A 142 -16.75 5.35 3.11
C GLU A 142 -16.13 5.63 1.71
N GLY A 143 -15.84 4.62 0.88
CA GLY A 143 -15.22 4.80 -0.44
C GLY A 143 -13.70 5.05 -0.46
N GLN A 144 -13.01 5.03 0.67
CA GLN A 144 -11.54 5.05 0.73
C GLN A 144 -10.99 4.20 1.87
N VAL A 145 -9.89 3.48 1.63
CA VAL A 145 -9.32 2.58 2.64
C VAL A 145 -7.81 2.61 2.66
N ASN A 146 -7.26 2.59 3.88
CA ASN A 146 -5.84 2.44 4.13
C ASN A 146 -5.46 0.96 3.94
N VAL A 147 -4.60 0.68 2.96
CA VAL A 147 -4.08 -0.65 2.64
C VAL A 147 -2.67 -0.90 3.21
N GLY A 148 -2.21 0.00 4.08
CA GLY A 148 -0.97 -0.13 4.84
C GLY A 148 -0.92 -1.44 5.63
N VAL A 149 0.26 -2.07 5.68
CA VAL A 149 0.46 -3.38 6.35
C VAL A 149 -0.03 -3.38 7.80
N ASP A 150 0.05 -2.23 8.48
CA ASP A 150 -0.38 -2.04 9.87
C ASP A 150 -1.89 -2.22 10.08
N GLN A 151 -2.68 -2.12 9.00
CA GLN A 151 -4.13 -2.26 9.00
C GLN A 151 -4.58 -3.71 8.70
N TRP A 152 -3.73 -4.53 8.10
CA TRP A 152 -4.15 -5.80 7.48
C TRP A 152 -3.36 -7.01 7.97
N ASP A 153 -2.96 -6.98 9.24
CA ASP A 153 -2.09 -7.99 9.85
C ASP A 153 -0.87 -8.31 8.96
N PHE A 154 -0.31 -7.28 8.32
CA PHE A 154 0.84 -7.37 7.44
C PHE A 154 0.66 -8.34 6.25
N THR A 155 -0.56 -8.48 5.76
CA THR A 155 -0.93 -9.35 4.62
C THR A 155 -1.47 -8.50 3.47
N PRO A 156 -1.03 -8.71 2.21
CA PRO A 156 -1.64 -8.08 1.05
C PRO A 156 -3.13 -8.45 0.92
N ILE A 157 -3.94 -7.51 0.44
CA ILE A 157 -5.40 -7.68 0.33
C ILE A 157 -5.88 -7.69 -1.11
N THR A 158 -7.03 -8.32 -1.33
CA THR A 158 -7.72 -8.38 -2.62
C THR A 158 -8.57 -7.12 -2.88
N PRO A 159 -8.96 -6.85 -4.14
CA PRO A 159 -9.91 -5.80 -4.49
C PRO A 159 -11.21 -5.88 -3.69
N ASP A 160 -11.80 -7.07 -3.57
CA ASP A 160 -13.07 -7.29 -2.87
C ASP A 160 -12.97 -6.94 -1.37
N GLN A 161 -11.84 -7.27 -0.73
CA GLN A 161 -11.58 -6.90 0.67
C GLN A 161 -11.47 -5.37 0.82
N ALA A 162 -10.76 -4.72 -0.09
CA ALA A 162 -10.59 -3.27 -0.07
C ALA A 162 -11.93 -2.54 -0.29
N GLU A 163 -12.72 -2.99 -1.27
CA GLU A 163 -14.04 -2.43 -1.58
C GLU A 163 -15.03 -2.64 -0.45
N LEU A 164 -15.11 -3.86 0.11
CA LEU A 164 -15.99 -4.16 1.24
C LEU A 164 -15.64 -3.30 2.46
N GLU A 165 -14.35 -3.20 2.80
CA GLU A 165 -13.92 -2.36 3.90
C GLU A 165 -14.26 -0.89 3.66
N ALA A 166 -13.95 -0.37 2.47
CA ALA A 166 -14.28 0.99 2.09
C ALA A 166 -15.79 1.26 2.16
N LEU A 167 -16.66 0.30 1.83
CA LEU A 167 -18.11 0.45 1.94
C LEU A 167 -18.60 0.53 3.40
N MET A 168 -17.95 -0.19 4.30
CA MET A 168 -18.37 -0.33 5.70
C MET A 168 -17.87 0.79 6.61
N LEU A 169 -16.89 1.58 6.17
CA LEU A 169 -16.34 2.70 6.93
C LEU A 169 -17.30 3.90 6.97
N PRO A 170 -17.27 4.71 8.04
CA PRO A 170 -18.14 5.88 8.16
C PRO A 170 -17.81 6.94 7.09
N PRO A 171 -18.79 7.77 6.68
CA PRO A 171 -18.55 8.82 5.69
C PRO A 171 -17.54 9.88 6.17
N SER A 172 -16.79 10.46 5.23
CA SER A 172 -15.84 11.53 5.53
C SER A 172 -16.50 12.90 5.48
N ASN A 173 -16.51 13.61 6.61
CA ASN A 173 -16.99 15.00 6.67
C ASN A 173 -16.15 15.94 5.79
N LEU A 174 -14.82 15.74 5.75
CA LEU A 174 -13.93 16.55 4.90
C LEU A 174 -14.23 16.35 3.42
N ARG A 175 -14.47 15.09 3.00
CA ARG A 175 -14.87 14.81 1.62
C ARG A 175 -16.23 15.42 1.29
N ARG A 176 -17.23 15.28 2.18
CA ARG A 176 -18.54 15.91 1.98
C ARG A 176 -18.45 17.42 1.81
N MET A 177 -17.63 18.08 2.63
CA MET A 177 -17.35 19.51 2.49
C MET A 177 -16.68 19.84 1.14
N ALA A 178 -15.65 19.08 0.75
CA ALA A 178 -14.93 19.33 -0.50
C ALA A 178 -15.79 19.06 -1.76
N GLU A 179 -16.69 18.09 -1.68
CA GLU A 179 -17.63 17.73 -2.74
C GLU A 179 -18.92 18.59 -2.69
N GLY A 180 -19.10 19.49 -1.72
CA GLY A 180 -20.34 20.26 -1.60
C GLY A 180 -21.59 19.36 -1.44
N ALA A 181 -21.43 18.21 -0.79
CA ALA A 181 -22.53 17.34 -0.41
C ALA A 181 -22.99 17.68 1.02
N GLU A 182 -24.09 18.44 1.13
CA GLU A 182 -24.75 18.74 2.41
C GLU A 182 -25.13 17.47 3.18
#